data_AF-A0A2N1N0W6-F1
#
_entry.id   AF-A0A2N1N0W6-F1
#
_cell.length_a   1.000
_cell.length_b   1.000
_cell.length_c   1.000
_cell.angle_alpha   90.00
_cell.angle_beta   90.00
_cell.angle_gamma   90.00
#
_symmetry.space_group_name_H-M   'P 1'
#
loop_
_entity.id
_entity.type
_entity.pdbx_description
1 polymer ?
#
loop_
_entity_poly.entity_id
_entity_poly.type
_entity_poly.pdbx_seq_one_letter_code
_entity_poly.pdbx_strand_id
1 'polypeptide(L)'
;MPIEHNPILMIKGIKDAQFIEEFLMLHRNEVYRQSDLLRLIDWKISLKLNNINQYDTLFEDHYLQSFRIKICCNELPTCANLKKRKPDLYDEDWKCNFCKIEEETFDHFWKCSKIQNVVQDILKRLKIFLVKIIQKYSRDDIDTQELKGKINELGMWDIGCLYDFTFLMKNQVASWFLTMM
;
A
#
# COMPACT_ATOMS: atom_id res chain seq x y z
N MET A 1 -12.76 8.43 -43.26
CA MET A 1 -11.31 8.73 -43.25
C MET A 1 -10.72 7.99 -42.05
N PRO A 2 -9.90 6.94 -42.20
CA PRO A 2 -9.40 6.21 -41.06
C PRO A 2 -8.31 7.05 -40.38
N ILE A 3 -8.43 7.20 -39.06
CA ILE A 3 -7.40 7.84 -38.23
C ILE A 3 -6.21 6.88 -38.21
N GLU A 4 -5.14 7.21 -38.93
CA GLU A 4 -3.86 6.52 -38.81
C GLU A 4 -3.41 6.61 -37.35
N HIS A 5 -3.47 5.49 -36.64
CA HIS A 5 -2.95 5.42 -35.28
C HIS A 5 -1.43 5.50 -35.37
N ASN A 6 -0.84 6.52 -34.73
CA ASN A 6 0.60 6.73 -34.70
C ASN A 6 1.31 5.42 -34.28
N PRO A 7 2.10 4.78 -35.16
CA PRO A 7 2.72 3.48 -34.89
C PRO A 7 3.61 3.48 -33.65
N ILE A 8 4.23 4.63 -33.31
CA ILE A 8 5.05 4.79 -32.11
C ILE A 8 4.19 4.71 -30.85
N LEU A 9 3.01 5.35 -30.86
CA LEU A 9 2.08 5.26 -29.73
C LEU A 9 1.54 3.84 -29.56
N MET A 10 1.30 3.13 -30.66
CA MET A 10 0.87 1.74 -30.63
C MET A 10 1.97 0.83 -30.04
N ILE A 11 3.21 0.95 -30.51
CA ILE A 11 4.35 0.19 -29.99
C ILE A 11 4.56 0.48 -28.50
N LYS A 12 4.48 1.75 -28.10
CA LYS A 12 4.56 2.14 -26.69
C LYS A 12 3.46 1.48 -25.87
N GLY A 13 2.21 1.53 -26.32
CA GLY A 13 1.09 0.90 -25.62
C GLY A 13 1.26 -0.61 -25.45
N ILE A 14 1.78 -1.29 -26.47
CA ILE A 14 2.10 -2.73 -26.39
C ILE A 14 3.18 -2.99 -25.34
N LYS A 15 4.25 -2.17 -25.31
CA LYS A 15 5.33 -2.32 -24.33
C LYS A 15 4.87 -2.03 -22.90
N ASP A 16 4.05 -0.99 -22.71
CA ASP A 16 3.48 -0.67 -21.41
C ASP A 16 2.58 -1.81 -20.91
N ALA A 17 1.77 -2.42 -21.79
CA ALA A 17 0.94 -3.57 -21.44
C ALA A 17 1.76 -4.81 -21.05
N GLN A 18 2.82 -5.13 -21.80
CA GLN A 18 3.75 -6.22 -21.47
C GLN A 18 4.39 -6.02 -20.10
N PHE A 19 4.87 -4.80 -19.82
CA PHE A 19 5.46 -4.47 -18.53
C PHE A 19 4.47 -4.60 -17.37
N ILE A 20 3.23 -4.14 -17.55
CA ILE A 20 2.18 -4.29 -16.54
C ILE A 20 1.87 -5.76 -16.28
N GLU A 21 1.77 -6.58 -17.33
CA GLU A 21 1.54 -8.01 -17.20
C GLU A 21 2.67 -8.70 -16.42
N GLU A 22 3.93 -8.46 -16.79
CA GLU A 22 5.10 -8.98 -16.08
C GLU A 22 5.09 -8.56 -14.60
N PHE A 23 4.78 -7.29 -14.32
CA PHE A 23 4.67 -6.79 -12.95
C PHE A 23 3.56 -7.50 -12.17
N LEU A 24 2.35 -7.63 -12.74
CA LEU A 24 1.22 -8.28 -12.08
C LEU A 24 1.46 -9.79 -11.83
N MET A 25 2.29 -10.43 -12.67
CA MET A 25 2.62 -11.85 -12.54
C MET A 25 3.58 -12.18 -11.39
N LEU A 26 4.24 -11.18 -10.80
CA LEU A 26 5.12 -11.38 -9.65
C LEU A 26 4.34 -11.96 -8.46
N HIS A 27 4.95 -12.90 -7.71
CA HIS A 27 4.26 -13.57 -6.61
C HIS A 27 3.70 -12.60 -5.56
N ARG A 28 4.42 -11.52 -5.26
CA ARG A 28 3.97 -10.45 -4.34
C ARG A 28 2.67 -9.74 -4.79
N ASN A 29 2.33 -9.83 -6.07
CA ASN A 29 1.19 -9.19 -6.72
C ASN A 29 0.05 -10.18 -6.99
N GLU A 30 0.12 -11.39 -6.44
CA GLU A 30 -0.89 -12.44 -6.58
C GLU A 30 -2.32 -11.97 -6.27
N VAL A 31 -2.47 -11.08 -5.30
CA VAL A 31 -3.76 -10.49 -4.92
C VAL A 31 -4.46 -9.80 -6.11
N TYR A 32 -3.69 -9.24 -7.05
CA TYR A 32 -4.22 -8.57 -8.24
C TYR A 32 -4.62 -9.53 -9.37
N ARG A 33 -4.35 -10.83 -9.24
CA ARG A 33 -4.85 -11.85 -10.19
C ARG A 33 -6.35 -12.07 -10.10
N GLN A 34 -6.99 -11.57 -9.04
CA GLN A 34 -8.41 -11.71 -8.80
C GLN A 34 -9.17 -10.60 -9.54
N SER A 35 -9.89 -10.97 -10.61
CA SER A 35 -10.62 -10.02 -11.45
C SER A 35 -11.65 -9.19 -10.69
N ASP A 36 -12.31 -9.78 -9.69
CA ASP A 36 -13.31 -9.08 -8.89
C ASP A 36 -12.67 -7.99 -8.03
N LEU A 37 -11.47 -8.23 -7.51
CA LEU A 37 -10.73 -7.24 -6.75
C LEU A 37 -10.29 -6.05 -7.61
N LEU A 38 -9.79 -6.31 -8.82
CA LEU A 38 -9.39 -5.26 -9.76
C LEU A 38 -10.54 -4.29 -10.08
N ARG A 39 -11.79 -4.78 -10.03
CA ARG A 39 -13.00 -3.98 -10.24
C ARG A 39 -13.41 -3.14 -9.03
N LEU A 40 -12.99 -3.55 -7.82
CA LEU A 40 -13.23 -2.79 -6.58
C LEU A 40 -12.23 -1.65 -6.38
N ILE A 41 -11.07 -1.71 -7.03
CA ILE A 41 -10.05 -0.66 -6.96
C ILE A 41 -10.44 0.50 -7.87
N ASP A 42 -10.70 1.67 -7.27
CA ASP A 42 -10.76 2.91 -8.04
C ASP A 42 -9.34 3.36 -8.42
N TRP A 43 -8.89 2.92 -9.59
CA TRP A 43 -7.57 3.24 -10.13
C TRP A 43 -7.31 4.74 -10.29
N LYS A 44 -8.36 5.54 -10.54
CA LYS A 44 -8.24 6.99 -10.71
C LYS A 44 -7.96 7.65 -9.36
N ILE A 45 -8.63 7.20 -8.29
CA ILE A 45 -8.36 7.65 -6.93
C ILE A 45 -7.00 7.13 -6.45
N SER A 46 -6.69 5.84 -6.66
CA SER A 46 -5.39 5.25 -6.32
C SER A 46 -4.23 6.00 -6.98
N LEU A 47 -4.33 6.35 -8.27
CA LEU A 47 -3.29 7.11 -8.96
C LEU A 47 -3.16 8.52 -8.38
N LYS A 48 -4.29 9.22 -8.12
CA LYS A 48 -4.26 10.56 -7.51
C LYS A 48 -3.63 10.57 -6.12
N LEU A 49 -3.93 9.58 -5.28
CA LEU A 49 -3.38 9.47 -3.93
C LEU A 49 -1.91 9.06 -3.93
N ASN A 50 -1.43 8.40 -4.99
CA ASN A 50 -0.01 8.07 -5.16
C ASN A 50 0.78 9.14 -5.94
N ASN A 51 0.11 10.17 -6.47
CA ASN A 51 0.75 11.23 -7.24
C ASN A 51 1.20 12.36 -6.30
N ILE A 52 2.47 12.77 -6.42
CA ILE A 52 3.00 13.96 -5.73
C ILE A 52 3.00 15.13 -6.70
N ASN A 53 2.76 16.33 -6.17
CA ASN A 53 2.90 17.57 -6.94
C ASN A 53 4.37 17.72 -7.36
N GLN A 54 4.65 17.57 -8.65
CA GLN A 54 6.02 17.60 -9.20
C GLN A 54 6.62 19.02 -9.26
N TYR A 55 5.86 20.04 -8.83
CA TYR A 55 6.23 21.44 -8.97
C TYR A 55 7.20 21.92 -7.88
N ASP A 56 7.10 21.35 -6.67
CA ASP A 56 7.99 21.63 -5.54
C ASP A 56 8.43 20.29 -4.93
N THR A 57 9.63 19.78 -5.28
CA THR A 57 10.13 18.51 -4.74
C THR A 57 10.95 18.75 -3.48
N LEU A 58 10.32 18.70 -2.31
CA LEU A 58 11.05 18.66 -1.04
C LEU A 58 11.64 17.27 -0.81
N PHE A 59 12.73 17.17 -0.03
CA PHE A 59 13.36 15.88 0.28
C PHE A 59 12.39 14.95 1.01
N GLU A 60 11.56 15.53 1.89
CA GLU A 60 10.51 14.86 2.65
C GLU A 60 9.51 14.17 1.71
N ASP A 61 9.09 14.84 0.64
CA ASP A 61 8.17 14.29 -0.36
C ASP A 61 8.78 13.10 -1.10
N HIS A 62 10.07 13.17 -1.42
CA HIS A 62 10.79 12.05 -2.02
C HIS A 62 10.87 10.84 -1.09
N TYR A 63 11.23 11.05 0.19
CA TYR A 63 11.28 9.96 1.17
C TYR A 63 9.93 9.30 1.36
N LEU A 64 8.89 10.13 1.46
CA LEU A 64 7.51 9.69 1.55
C LEU A 64 7.15 8.85 0.32
N GLN A 65 7.39 9.33 -0.90
CA GLN A 65 7.11 8.56 -2.12
C GLN A 65 7.84 7.22 -2.15
N SER A 66 9.13 7.21 -1.83
CA SER A 66 9.91 5.97 -1.80
C SER A 66 9.33 4.99 -0.78
N PHE A 67 8.89 5.49 0.39
CA PHE A 67 8.24 4.67 1.40
C PHE A 67 6.92 4.08 0.90
N ARG A 68 6.07 4.88 0.23
CA ARG A 68 4.81 4.41 -0.37
C ARG A 68 5.03 3.30 -1.39
N ILE A 69 5.98 3.49 -2.31
CA ILE A 69 6.33 2.50 -3.33
C ILE A 69 6.85 1.22 -2.66
N LYS A 70 7.69 1.35 -1.64
CA LYS A 70 8.22 0.20 -0.89
C LYS A 70 7.12 -0.56 -0.17
N ILE A 71 6.12 0.10 0.41
CA ILE A 71 4.93 -0.57 0.98
C ILE A 71 4.16 -1.30 -0.13
N CYS A 72 3.84 -0.60 -1.22
CA CYS A 72 3.07 -1.15 -2.34
C CYS A 72 3.70 -2.44 -2.90
N CYS A 73 5.03 -2.47 -2.99
CA CYS A 73 5.78 -3.56 -3.59
C CYS A 73 6.34 -4.60 -2.60
N ASN A 74 6.00 -4.54 -1.30
CA ASN A 74 6.64 -5.36 -0.25
C ASN A 74 8.19 -5.20 -0.20
N GLU A 75 8.71 -4.03 -0.56
CA GLU A 75 10.14 -3.71 -0.69
C GLU A 75 10.65 -2.84 0.47
N LEU A 76 9.93 -2.80 1.61
CA LEU A 76 10.40 -2.17 2.84
C LEU A 76 11.77 -2.74 3.25
N PRO A 77 12.64 -1.95 3.91
CA PRO A 77 13.96 -2.40 4.33
C PRO A 77 13.91 -3.33 5.56
N THR A 78 13.11 -4.39 5.48
CA THR A 78 13.05 -5.44 6.49
C THR A 78 14.32 -6.30 6.44
N CYS A 79 14.68 -6.97 7.53
CA CYS A 79 15.88 -7.81 7.52
C CYS A 79 15.86 -8.86 6.39
N ALA A 80 14.70 -9.48 6.09
CA ALA A 80 14.56 -10.42 4.98
C ALA A 80 14.90 -9.79 3.62
N ASN A 81 14.40 -8.57 3.34
CA ASN A 81 14.68 -7.87 2.09
C ASN A 81 16.12 -7.38 2.00
N LEU A 82 16.71 -6.97 3.13
CA LEU A 82 18.09 -6.51 3.17
C LEU A 82 19.07 -7.65 2.90
N LYS A 83 18.86 -8.82 3.53
CA LYS A 83 19.62 -10.05 3.25
C LYS A 83 19.51 -10.46 1.78
N LYS A 84 18.31 -10.42 1.21
CA LYS A 84 18.08 -10.72 -0.22
C LYS A 84 18.84 -9.79 -1.15
N ARG A 85 18.94 -8.49 -0.82
CA ARG A 85 19.60 -7.48 -1.67
C ARG A 85 21.12 -7.47 -1.54
N LYS A 86 21.64 -7.73 -0.33
CA LYS A 86 23.07 -7.66 0.02
C LYS A 86 23.43 -8.77 1.01
N PRO A 87 23.44 -10.04 0.59
CA PRO A 87 23.72 -11.16 1.49
C PRO A 87 25.12 -11.06 2.12
N ASP A 88 26.10 -10.53 1.39
CA ASP A 88 27.47 -10.36 1.88
C ASP A 88 27.61 -9.37 3.05
N LEU A 89 26.61 -8.50 3.26
CA LEU A 89 26.63 -7.45 4.29
C LEU A 89 25.85 -7.85 5.55
N TYR A 90 24.85 -8.71 5.42
CA TYR A 90 23.89 -9.00 6.47
C TYR A 90 23.93 -10.47 6.85
N ASP A 91 24.10 -10.74 8.15
CA ASP A 91 24.10 -12.08 8.73
C ASP A 91 22.81 -12.85 8.39
N GLU A 92 22.93 -14.11 7.97
CA GLU A 92 21.79 -15.00 7.69
C GLU A 92 20.89 -15.15 8.93
N ASP A 93 21.50 -15.18 10.11
CA ASP A 93 20.81 -15.30 11.40
C ASP A 93 20.20 -13.99 11.88
N TRP A 94 20.37 -12.88 11.15
CA TRP A 94 19.78 -11.61 11.53
C TRP A 94 18.26 -11.69 11.62
N LYS A 95 17.77 -11.53 12.85
CA LYS A 95 16.34 -11.51 13.21
C LYS A 95 15.81 -10.08 13.30
N CYS A 96 14.50 -9.97 13.47
CA CYS A 96 13.79 -8.72 13.62
C CYS A 96 14.42 -7.77 14.63
N ASN A 97 14.56 -6.50 14.24
CA ASN A 97 15.19 -5.48 15.07
C ASN A 97 14.43 -5.17 16.35
N PHE A 98 13.14 -5.51 16.40
CA PHE A 98 12.28 -5.27 17.55
C PHE A 98 12.18 -6.49 18.45
N CYS A 99 11.70 -7.62 17.93
CA CYS A 99 11.47 -8.82 18.76
C CYS A 99 12.70 -9.68 18.99
N LYS A 100 13.70 -9.62 18.09
CA LYS A 100 14.92 -10.45 18.11
C LYS A 100 14.67 -11.98 18.09
N ILE A 101 13.45 -12.41 17.79
CA ILE A 101 13.04 -13.83 17.82
C ILE A 101 12.87 -14.36 16.39
N GLU A 102 11.96 -13.75 15.63
CA GLU A 102 11.61 -14.17 14.27
C GLU A 102 12.33 -13.33 13.21
N GLU A 103 12.39 -13.84 11.98
CA GLU A 103 12.82 -13.04 10.83
C GLU A 103 11.81 -11.91 10.55
N GLU A 104 12.30 -10.70 10.34
CA GLU A 104 11.46 -9.57 9.91
C GLU A 104 11.17 -9.68 8.41
N THR A 105 10.05 -10.34 8.12
CA THR A 105 9.37 -10.27 6.84
C THR A 105 8.42 -9.06 6.81
N PHE A 106 7.87 -8.76 5.64
CA PHE A 106 6.82 -7.73 5.53
C PHE A 106 5.63 -8.04 6.44
N ASP A 107 5.21 -9.31 6.53
CA ASP A 107 4.08 -9.71 7.36
C ASP A 107 4.43 -9.67 8.85
N HIS A 108 5.65 -10.11 9.22
CA HIS A 108 6.12 -10.00 10.59
C HIS A 108 6.18 -8.54 11.03
N PHE A 109 6.59 -7.60 10.18
CA PHE A 109 6.63 -6.18 10.52
C PHE A 109 5.28 -5.70 11.07
N TRP A 110 4.16 -6.03 10.41
CA TRP A 110 2.83 -5.64 10.89
C TRP A 110 2.32 -6.42 12.11
N LYS A 111 2.88 -7.61 12.37
CA LYS A 111 2.47 -8.53 13.45
C LYS A 111 3.40 -8.53 14.66
N CYS A 112 4.56 -7.89 14.57
CA CYS A 112 5.60 -7.99 15.57
C CYS A 112 5.13 -7.50 16.94
N SER A 113 5.19 -8.38 17.94
CA SER A 113 4.68 -8.14 19.30
C SER A 113 5.25 -6.88 19.96
N LYS A 114 6.50 -6.51 19.62
CA LYS A 114 7.21 -5.36 20.20
C LYS A 114 6.79 -4.00 19.63
N ILE A 115 6.11 -3.96 18.49
CA ILE A 115 5.58 -2.71 17.90
C ILE A 115 4.06 -2.70 17.77
N GLN A 116 3.38 -3.67 18.38
CA GLN A 116 1.92 -3.78 18.32
C GLN A 116 1.23 -2.50 18.76
N ASN A 117 1.71 -1.81 19.80
CA ASN A 117 1.15 -0.51 20.22
C ASN A 117 1.18 0.55 19.11
N VAL A 118 2.27 0.60 18.32
CA VAL A 118 2.41 1.52 17.18
C VAL A 118 1.43 1.11 16.07
N VAL A 119 1.35 -0.18 15.75
CA VAL A 119 0.41 -0.68 14.73
C VAL A 119 -1.04 -0.38 15.14
N GLN A 120 -1.40 -0.57 16.40
CA GLN A 120 -2.74 -0.23 16.89
C GLN A 120 -3.05 1.27 16.82
N ASP A 121 -2.07 2.14 17.07
CA ASP A 121 -2.25 3.59 16.89
C ASP A 121 -2.45 3.96 15.40
N ILE A 122 -1.68 3.33 14.50
CA ILE A 122 -1.85 3.47 13.05
C ILE A 122 -3.27 3.04 12.65
N LEU A 123 -3.74 1.87 13.09
CA LEU A 123 -5.09 1.37 12.79
C LEU A 123 -6.18 2.31 13.33
N LYS A 124 -6.02 2.83 14.55
CA LYS A 124 -6.94 3.79 15.14
C LYS A 124 -7.03 5.07 14.32
N ARG A 125 -5.89 5.62 13.90
CA ARG A 125 -5.83 6.82 13.04
C ARG A 125 -6.45 6.56 11.67
N LEU A 126 -6.21 5.38 11.10
CA LEU A 126 -6.82 4.97 9.83
C LEU A 126 -8.33 4.95 9.91
N LYS A 127 -8.91 4.34 10.95
CA LYS A 127 -10.35 4.28 11.15
C LYS A 127 -10.96 5.67 11.21
N ILE A 128 -10.36 6.57 11.99
CA ILE A 128 -10.79 7.97 12.08
C ILE A 128 -10.72 8.66 10.71
N PHE A 129 -9.66 8.39 9.95
CA PHE A 129 -9.48 8.95 8.62
C PHE A 129 -10.53 8.46 7.62
N LEU A 130 -10.83 7.16 7.61
CA LEU A 130 -11.87 6.58 6.75
C LEU A 130 -13.25 7.18 7.04
N VAL A 131 -13.61 7.35 8.32
CA VAL A 131 -14.84 8.04 8.72
C VAL A 131 -14.90 9.44 8.07
N LYS A 132 -13.84 10.24 8.23
CA LYS A 132 -13.77 11.60 7.68
C LYS A 132 -13.88 11.64 6.16
N ILE A 133 -13.22 10.71 5.46
CA ILE A 133 -13.31 10.62 3.99
C ILE A 133 -14.73 10.30 3.57
N ILE A 134 -15.33 9.25 4.14
CA ILE A 134 -16.66 8.81 3.75
C ILE A 134 -17.68 9.92 4.00
N GLN A 135 -17.60 10.61 5.13
CA GLN A 135 -18.46 11.76 5.43
C GLN A 135 -18.28 12.90 4.42
N LYS A 136 -17.03 13.22 4.05
CA LYS A 136 -16.73 14.29 3.09
C LYS A 136 -17.33 14.04 1.70
N TYR A 137 -17.39 12.78 1.26
CA TYR A 137 -17.87 12.42 -0.08
C TYR A 137 -19.29 11.85 -0.10
N SER A 138 -19.87 11.54 1.08
CA SER A 138 -21.28 11.20 1.20
C SER A 138 -22.14 12.41 0.88
N ARG A 139 -23.21 12.19 0.11
CA ARG A 139 -24.25 13.21 -0.12
C ARG A 139 -25.31 13.22 0.98
N ASP A 140 -25.38 12.13 1.74
CA ASP A 140 -26.34 11.91 2.80
C ASP A 140 -25.71 12.25 4.16
N ASP A 141 -26.53 12.75 5.09
CA ASP A 141 -26.15 12.93 6.49
C ASP A 141 -26.08 11.56 7.17
N ILE A 142 -24.90 10.93 7.09
CA ILE A 142 -24.65 9.62 7.70
C ILE A 142 -24.31 9.82 9.17
N ASP A 143 -25.04 9.13 10.06
CA ASP A 143 -24.73 9.13 11.48
C ASP A 143 -23.29 8.69 11.74
N THR A 144 -22.56 9.54 12.47
CA THR A 144 -21.12 9.34 12.69
C THR A 144 -20.85 8.12 13.56
N GLN A 145 -21.74 7.78 14.49
CA GLN A 145 -21.55 6.65 15.39
C GLN A 145 -21.83 5.33 14.67
N GLU A 146 -22.89 5.28 13.88
CA GLU A 146 -23.22 4.13 13.03
C GLU A 146 -22.08 3.84 12.05
N LEU A 147 -21.55 4.87 11.38
CA LEU A 147 -20.42 4.71 10.46
C LEU A 147 -19.16 4.20 11.17
N LYS A 148 -18.86 4.72 12.37
CA LYS A 148 -17.75 4.21 13.20
C LYS A 148 -17.96 2.76 13.59
N GLY A 149 -19.19 2.36 13.95
CA GLY A 149 -19.56 0.98 14.26
C GLY A 149 -19.26 0.06 13.07
N LYS A 150 -19.84 0.38 11.90
CA LYS A 150 -19.61 -0.36 10.64
C LYS A 150 -18.15 -0.47 10.26
N ILE A 151 -17.38 0.62 10.38
CA ILE A 151 -15.94 0.62 10.10
C ILE A 151 -15.21 -0.30 11.07
N ASN A 152 -15.55 -0.30 12.36
CA ASN A 152 -14.90 -1.18 13.33
C ASN A 152 -15.19 -2.66 13.11
N GLU A 153 -16.36 -3.00 12.56
CA GLU A 153 -16.79 -4.37 12.26
C GLU A 153 -16.16 -4.96 10.99
N LEU A 154 -15.44 -4.16 10.19
CA LEU A 154 -14.76 -4.66 8.99
C LEU A 154 -13.67 -5.68 9.37
N GLY A 155 -13.71 -6.87 8.77
CA GLY A 155 -12.70 -7.92 8.99
C GLY A 155 -11.28 -7.58 8.47
N MET A 156 -11.09 -6.43 7.84
CA MET A 156 -9.78 -5.97 7.34
C MET A 156 -8.80 -5.59 8.46
N TRP A 157 -9.28 -5.43 9.69
CA TRP A 157 -8.41 -5.09 10.83
C TRP A 157 -7.61 -6.29 11.35
N ASP A 158 -8.03 -7.51 11.01
CA ASP A 158 -7.33 -8.73 11.34
C ASP A 158 -6.20 -8.99 10.33
N ILE A 159 -4.95 -8.82 10.80
CA ILE A 159 -3.76 -8.86 9.94
C ILE A 159 -3.48 -10.29 9.48
N GLY A 160 -3.27 -10.49 8.18
CA GLY A 160 -3.07 -11.79 7.55
C GLY A 160 -4.31 -12.37 6.88
N CYS A 161 -5.44 -11.66 6.91
CA CYS A 161 -6.57 -11.94 6.02
C CYS A 161 -6.22 -11.52 4.58
N LEU A 162 -6.88 -12.15 3.60
CA LEU A 162 -6.65 -11.87 2.17
C LEU A 162 -6.80 -10.38 1.81
N TYR A 163 -7.70 -9.67 2.52
CA TYR A 163 -7.99 -8.25 2.33
C TYR A 163 -7.82 -7.45 3.63
N ASP A 164 -6.68 -7.61 4.29
CA ASP A 164 -6.38 -6.82 5.49
C ASP A 164 -6.03 -5.36 5.17
N PHE A 165 -5.85 -4.54 6.21
CA PHE A 165 -5.52 -3.12 6.05
C PHE A 165 -4.18 -2.90 5.31
N THR A 166 -3.26 -3.88 5.30
CA THR A 166 -2.00 -3.76 4.56
C THR A 166 -2.26 -3.71 3.06
N PHE A 167 -3.32 -4.37 2.59
CA PHE A 167 -3.80 -4.25 1.21
C PHE A 167 -4.29 -2.84 0.88
N LEU A 168 -5.02 -2.19 1.78
CA LEU A 168 -5.40 -0.77 1.63
C LEU A 168 -4.18 0.15 1.62
N MET A 169 -3.19 -0.14 2.45
CA MET A 169 -1.92 0.60 2.47
C MET A 169 -1.15 0.47 1.16
N LYS A 170 -1.23 -0.69 0.49
CA LYS A 170 -0.62 -0.91 -0.83
C LYS A 170 -1.30 -0.13 -1.96
N ASN A 171 -2.61 0.12 -1.87
CA ASN A 171 -3.41 0.59 -3.01
C ASN A 171 -3.94 2.02 -2.88
N GLN A 172 -4.21 2.51 -1.67
CA GLN A 172 -5.10 3.65 -1.51
C GLN A 172 -4.66 4.70 -0.47
N VAL A 173 -3.94 4.35 0.61
CA VAL A 173 -3.85 5.28 1.77
C VAL A 173 -2.43 5.74 2.12
N ALA A 174 -1.46 5.58 1.23
CA ALA A 174 -0.09 5.98 1.53
C ALA A 174 0.12 7.52 1.62
N SER A 175 -0.87 8.32 1.20
CA SER A 175 -0.76 9.77 1.06
C SER A 175 -0.72 10.58 2.37
N TRP A 176 -1.51 10.24 3.38
CA TRP A 176 -1.84 11.15 4.50
C TRP A 176 -1.47 10.63 5.89
N PHE A 177 -0.99 9.39 5.99
CA PHE A 177 -0.61 8.80 7.28
C PHE A 177 0.53 9.54 8.00
N LEU A 178 1.38 10.26 7.25
CA LEU A 178 2.56 10.91 7.79
C LEU A 178 2.42 12.43 7.99
N THR A 179 1.34 13.06 7.51
CA THR A 179 1.00 14.45 7.91
C THR A 179 0.44 14.54 9.35
N MET A 180 0.26 13.41 10.03
CA MET A 180 -0.24 13.33 11.41
C MET A 180 0.73 12.65 12.38
N MET A 181 1.90 12.18 11.94
CA MET A 181 3.01 11.80 12.83
C MET A 181 3.93 12.99 13.01
#